data_AF-A0AAW4CXJ9-F1
#
_entry.id   AF-A0AAW4CXJ9-F1
#
_cell.length_a   1.000
_cell.length_b   1.000
_cell.length_c   1.000
_cell.angle_alpha   90.00
_cell.angle_beta   90.00
_cell.angle_gamma   90.00
#
_symmetry.space_group_name_H-M   'P 1'
#
loop_
_entity.id
_entity.type
_entity.pdbx_description
1 polymer ?
#
loop_
_entity_poly.entity_id
_entity_poly.type
_entity_poly.pdbx_seq_one_letter_code
_entity_poly.pdbx_strand_id
1 'polypeptide(L)'
;MPDLKTVEDFKRYLELGGIGAIEARIERVFSARFVELKEKILRLFAIEKADQFAANVLLTSILVDTRALFLESDRQKRNATLQTVYRARRMEERAEAVDAIFDEEVLQGKSMREVIKGWVDKRVVHIDWLWDDDEILLSKQMESLIFESGMRNLLQVLLELIAEYEEVVIRLGKDSQEQIDRVFRAMTGGMEAGG
;
A
#
# COMPACT_ATOMS: atom_id res chain seq x y z
N MET A 1 -11.87 -15.98 5.66
CA MET A 1 -12.51 -16.16 6.99
C MET A 1 -11.53 -16.79 7.97
N PRO A 2 -11.57 -16.43 9.26
CA PRO A 2 -10.92 -17.21 10.32
C PRO A 2 -11.49 -18.63 10.33
N ASP A 3 -10.67 -19.60 10.73
CA ASP A 3 -11.06 -21.00 10.76
C ASP A 3 -11.90 -21.23 12.02
N LEU A 4 -13.18 -20.87 11.96
CA LEU A 4 -14.13 -20.90 13.08
C LEU A 4 -14.61 -22.34 13.30
N LYS A 5 -13.75 -23.17 13.89
CA LYS A 5 -14.01 -24.61 14.06
C LYS A 5 -14.72 -24.94 15.37
N THR A 6 -14.57 -24.11 16.39
CA THR A 6 -15.16 -24.34 17.73
C THR A 6 -16.05 -23.19 18.18
N VAL A 7 -16.88 -23.47 19.20
CA VAL A 7 -17.72 -22.45 19.85
C VAL A 7 -16.86 -21.39 20.55
N GLU A 8 -15.71 -21.77 21.11
CA GLU A 8 -14.76 -20.81 21.69
C GLU A 8 -14.14 -19.91 20.63
N ASP A 9 -13.83 -20.42 19.44
CA ASP A 9 -13.34 -19.61 18.31
C ASP A 9 -14.38 -18.56 17.89
N PHE A 10 -15.66 -18.94 17.87
CA PHE A 10 -16.75 -18.04 17.50
C PHE A 10 -16.98 -16.96 18.57
N LYS A 11 -16.96 -17.32 19.85
CA LYS A 11 -17.06 -16.35 20.96
C LYS A 11 -15.90 -15.36 20.93
N ARG A 12 -14.68 -15.86 20.78
CA ARG A 12 -13.49 -15.02 20.66
C ARG A 12 -13.54 -14.10 19.44
N TYR A 13 -14.07 -14.57 18.31
CA TYR A 13 -14.28 -13.76 17.12
C TYR A 13 -15.27 -12.61 17.36
N LEU A 14 -16.39 -12.88 18.05
CA LEU A 14 -17.34 -11.84 18.44
C LEU A 14 -16.75 -10.84 19.44
N GLU A 15 -16.00 -11.32 20.45
CA GLU A 15 -15.30 -10.48 21.42
C GLU A 15 -14.25 -9.56 20.75
N LEU A 16 -13.64 -10.01 19.65
CA LEU A 16 -12.68 -9.24 18.87
C LEU A 16 -13.32 -8.24 17.88
N GLY A 17 -14.66 -8.12 17.89
CA GLY A 17 -15.40 -7.16 17.06
C GLY A 17 -16.28 -7.78 15.98
N GLY A 18 -16.28 -9.11 15.83
CA GLY A 18 -17.16 -9.83 14.92
C GLY A 18 -16.89 -9.52 13.44
N ILE A 19 -17.96 -9.25 12.68
CA ILE A 19 -17.90 -9.04 11.23
C ILE A 19 -16.99 -7.84 10.92
N GLY A 20 -16.00 -8.04 10.05
CA GLY A 20 -15.04 -7.01 9.65
C GLY A 20 -13.85 -6.80 10.61
N ALA A 21 -13.77 -7.52 11.74
CA ALA A 21 -12.70 -7.30 12.72
C ALA A 21 -11.29 -7.61 12.19
N ILE A 22 -11.15 -8.63 11.33
CA ILE A 22 -9.86 -9.01 10.74
C ILE A 22 -9.46 -8.00 9.68
N GLU A 23 -10.41 -7.65 8.82
CA GLU A 23 -10.27 -6.66 7.76
C GLU A 23 -9.89 -5.30 8.34
N ALA A 24 -10.57 -4.85 9.40
CA ALA A 24 -10.24 -3.63 10.11
C ALA A 24 -8.85 -3.66 10.74
N ARG A 25 -8.41 -4.83 11.25
CA ARG A 25 -7.04 -4.97 11.76
C ARG A 25 -5.99 -4.86 10.66
N ILE A 26 -6.22 -5.50 9.51
CA ILE A 26 -5.34 -5.39 8.34
C ILE A 26 -5.24 -3.93 7.91
N GLU A 27 -6.38 -3.25 7.80
CA GLU A 27 -6.44 -1.86 7.39
C GLU A 27 -5.79 -0.90 8.40
N ARG A 28 -5.92 -1.14 9.71
CA ARG A 28 -5.19 -0.34 10.71
C ARG A 28 -3.68 -0.46 10.55
N VAL A 29 -3.16 -1.66 10.29
CA VAL A 29 -1.72 -1.88 10.06
C VAL A 29 -1.29 -1.21 8.76
N PHE A 30 -2.08 -1.35 7.69
CA PHE A 30 -1.85 -0.66 6.42
C PHE A 30 -1.81 0.86 6.63
N SER A 31 -2.84 1.44 7.22
CA SER A 31 -3.01 2.88 7.43
C SER A 31 -1.83 3.50 8.18
N ALA A 32 -1.36 2.85 9.25
CA ALA A 32 -0.19 3.31 9.99
C ALA A 32 1.06 3.42 9.11
N ARG A 33 1.35 2.37 8.33
CA ARG A 33 2.49 2.35 7.40
C ARG A 33 2.33 3.32 6.23
N PHE A 34 1.09 3.52 5.79
CA PHE A 34 0.76 4.41 4.69
C PHE A 34 0.92 5.89 5.05
N VAL A 35 0.60 6.27 6.29
CA VAL A 35 0.91 7.60 6.85
C VAL A 35 2.42 7.82 6.93
N GLU A 36 3.18 6.83 7.40
CA GLU A 36 4.64 6.91 7.42
C GLU A 36 5.23 7.07 6.00
N LEU A 37 4.69 6.37 5.01
CA LEU A 37 5.09 6.51 3.61
C LEU A 37 4.88 7.94 3.09
N LYS A 38 3.70 8.52 3.35
CA LYS A 38 3.41 9.93 3.01
C LYS A 38 4.45 10.86 3.63
N GLU A 39 4.73 10.70 4.91
CA GLU A 39 5.71 11.52 5.61
C GLU A 39 7.11 11.39 5.02
N LYS A 40 7.55 10.18 4.66
CA LYS A 40 8.84 9.95 4.01
C LYS A 40 8.95 10.67 2.68
N ILE A 41 7.90 10.62 1.84
CA ILE A 41 7.87 11.33 0.55
C ILE A 41 7.96 12.84 0.75
N LEU A 42 7.18 13.39 1.69
CA LEU A 42 7.20 14.83 1.99
C LEU A 42 8.58 15.28 2.52
N ARG A 43 9.20 14.48 3.40
CA ARG A 43 10.55 14.73 3.89
C ARG A 43 11.59 14.64 2.78
N LEU A 44 11.47 13.70 1.85
CA LEU A 44 12.36 13.58 0.70
C LEU A 44 12.32 14.86 -0.17
N PHE A 45 11.14 15.43 -0.40
CA PHE A 45 11.02 16.70 -1.14
C PHE A 45 11.54 17.91 -0.36
N ALA A 46 11.52 17.86 0.98
CA ALA A 46 12.03 18.93 1.83
C ALA A 46 13.54 18.87 2.09
N ILE A 47 14.22 17.79 1.70
CA ILE A 47 15.66 17.66 1.87
C ILE A 47 16.41 18.70 1.04
N GLU A 48 17.36 19.37 1.68
CA GLU A 48 18.31 20.24 0.99
C GLU A 48 19.14 19.42 0.00
N LYS A 49 19.36 19.94 -1.21
CA LYS A 49 20.10 19.26 -2.29
C LYS A 49 21.49 18.73 -1.89
N ALA A 50 22.07 19.22 -0.80
CA ALA A 50 23.38 18.82 -0.30
C ALA A 50 23.39 17.51 0.51
N ASP A 51 22.26 17.06 1.06
CA ASP A 51 22.22 15.83 1.86
C ASP A 51 21.78 14.61 1.03
N GLN A 52 22.68 14.17 0.15
CA GLN A 52 22.47 12.99 -0.69
C GLN A 52 22.34 11.70 0.13
N PHE A 53 23.01 11.61 1.29
CA PHE A 53 22.94 10.43 2.14
C PHE A 53 21.52 10.25 2.70
N ALA A 54 20.95 11.29 3.31
CA ALA A 54 19.58 11.24 3.83
C ALA A 54 18.55 10.98 2.72
N ALA A 55 18.73 11.59 1.54
CA ALA A 55 17.87 11.36 0.39
C ALA A 55 17.87 9.88 -0.04
N ASN A 56 19.05 9.26 -0.14
CA ASN A 56 19.19 7.86 -0.52
C ASN A 56 18.59 6.90 0.52
N VAL A 57 18.77 7.19 1.81
CA VAL A 57 18.17 6.40 2.89
C VAL A 57 16.63 6.47 2.84
N LEU A 58 16.06 7.66 2.67
CA LEU A 58 14.61 7.84 2.57
C LEU A 58 14.05 7.18 1.32
N LEU A 59 14.71 7.36 0.17
CA LEU A 59 14.30 6.73 -1.07
C LEU A 59 14.28 5.21 -0.95
N THR A 60 15.32 4.61 -0.36
CA THR A 60 15.35 3.17 -0.07
C THR A 60 14.19 2.75 0.83
N SER A 61 13.91 3.52 1.89
CA SER A 61 12.79 3.25 2.79
C SER A 61 11.43 3.32 2.07
N ILE A 62 11.24 4.31 1.18
CA ILE A 62 10.04 4.47 0.35
C ILE A 62 9.85 3.28 -0.59
N LEU A 63 10.92 2.82 -1.23
CA LEU A 63 10.86 1.67 -2.14
C LEU A 63 10.47 0.37 -1.41
N VAL A 64 11.02 0.17 -0.21
CA VAL A 64 10.67 -0.98 0.64
C VAL A 64 9.20 -0.93 1.05
N ASP A 65 8.71 0.22 1.49
CA ASP A 65 7.29 0.38 1.84
C ASP A 65 6.39 0.24 0.62
N THR A 66 6.81 0.74 -0.54
CA THR A 66 6.06 0.61 -1.78
C THR A 66 5.88 -0.86 -2.14
N ARG A 67 6.97 -1.64 -2.09
CA ARG A 67 6.90 -3.08 -2.29
C ARG A 67 5.95 -3.76 -1.31
N ALA A 68 6.02 -3.39 -0.03
CA ALA A 68 5.22 -4.03 1.01
C ALA A 68 3.72 -3.68 0.95
N LEU A 69 3.39 -2.43 0.59
CA LEU A 69 2.04 -1.89 0.65
C LEU A 69 1.26 -2.00 -0.67
N PHE A 70 1.93 -2.17 -1.81
CA PHE A 70 1.26 -2.18 -3.11
C PHE A 70 1.58 -3.39 -3.98
N LEU A 71 2.59 -4.19 -3.67
CA LEU A 71 2.94 -5.34 -4.50
C LEU A 71 2.54 -6.63 -3.80
N GLU A 72 1.30 -7.05 -4.05
CA GLU A 72 0.70 -8.23 -3.42
C GLU A 72 1.57 -9.49 -3.66
N SER A 73 1.63 -10.34 -2.65
CA SER A 73 2.26 -11.64 -2.76
C SER A 73 1.19 -12.70 -2.86
N ASP A 74 1.17 -13.45 -3.96
CA ASP A 74 0.25 -14.58 -4.17
C ASP A 74 0.35 -15.65 -3.07
N ARG A 75 1.47 -15.67 -2.34
CA ARG A 75 1.73 -16.58 -1.22
C ARG A 75 1.06 -16.14 0.08
N GLN A 76 0.81 -14.84 0.27
CA GLN A 76 0.30 -14.28 1.52
C GLN A 76 -1.09 -13.67 1.34
N LYS A 77 -2.13 -14.49 1.52
CA LYS A 77 -3.54 -14.12 1.34
C LYS A 77 -4.09 -13.04 2.29
N ARG A 78 -3.29 -12.49 3.19
CA ARG A 78 -3.70 -11.51 4.22
C ARG A 78 -2.63 -10.45 4.48
N ASN A 79 -1.84 -10.12 3.47
CA ASN A 79 -0.92 -9.01 3.55
C ASN A 79 -1.70 -7.68 3.63
N ALA A 80 -1.14 -6.70 4.33
CA ALA A 80 -1.73 -5.38 4.48
C ALA A 80 -1.36 -4.51 3.28
N THR A 81 -1.90 -4.83 2.11
CA THR A 81 -1.75 -4.05 0.88
C THR A 81 -2.98 -3.19 0.59
N LEU A 82 -2.81 -2.14 -0.22
CA LEU A 82 -3.91 -1.26 -0.63
C LEU A 82 -5.01 -2.05 -1.36
N GLN A 83 -4.63 -2.99 -2.24
CA GLN A 83 -5.56 -3.90 -2.90
C GLN A 83 -6.39 -4.69 -1.88
N THR A 84 -5.72 -5.30 -0.89
CA THR A 84 -6.42 -6.08 0.16
C THR A 84 -7.39 -5.21 0.95
N VAL A 85 -7.00 -3.95 1.26
CA VAL A 85 -7.89 -2.99 1.92
C VAL A 85 -9.10 -2.66 1.05
N TYR A 86 -8.93 -2.39 -0.23
CA TYR A 86 -10.04 -2.14 -1.15
C TYR A 86 -10.97 -3.33 -1.31
N ARG A 87 -10.43 -4.55 -1.46
CA ARG A 87 -11.26 -5.78 -1.52
C ARG A 87 -12.03 -6.00 -0.22
N ALA A 88 -11.41 -5.75 0.93
CA ALA A 88 -12.09 -5.81 2.23
C ALA A 88 -13.25 -4.82 2.34
N ARG A 89 -13.13 -3.65 1.69
CA ARG A 89 -14.17 -2.62 1.59
C ARG A 89 -15.18 -2.85 0.45
N ARG A 90 -15.08 -3.96 -0.28
CA ARG A 90 -15.92 -4.29 -1.46
C ARG A 90 -15.71 -3.36 -2.66
N MET A 91 -14.49 -2.88 -2.87
CA MET A 91 -14.10 -1.96 -3.93
C MET A 91 -13.16 -2.65 -4.94
N GLU A 92 -13.62 -3.74 -5.58
CA GLU A 92 -12.79 -4.56 -6.47
C GLU A 92 -12.18 -3.75 -7.64
N GLU A 93 -12.96 -2.87 -8.28
CA GLU A 93 -12.47 -2.03 -9.39
C GLU A 93 -11.28 -1.15 -8.97
N ARG A 94 -11.26 -0.66 -7.73
CA ARG A 94 -10.12 0.12 -7.22
C ARG A 94 -8.93 -0.75 -6.90
N ALA A 95 -9.15 -1.98 -6.41
CA ALA A 95 -8.06 -2.93 -6.20
C ALA A 95 -7.38 -3.28 -7.54
N GLU A 96 -8.17 -3.52 -8.58
CA GLU A 96 -7.67 -3.78 -9.95
C GLU A 96 -6.96 -2.55 -10.54
N ALA A 97 -7.48 -1.34 -10.31
CA ALA A 97 -6.83 -0.11 -10.75
C ALA A 97 -5.44 0.08 -10.13
N VAL A 98 -5.27 -0.26 -8.85
CA VAL A 98 -3.95 -0.24 -8.20
C VAL A 98 -3.01 -1.23 -8.89
N ASP A 99 -3.45 -2.47 -9.17
CA ASP A 99 -2.62 -3.44 -9.88
C ASP A 99 -2.22 -2.94 -11.27
N ALA A 100 -3.15 -2.36 -12.02
CA ALA A 100 -2.91 -1.82 -13.36
C ALA A 100 -1.85 -0.70 -13.37
N ILE A 101 -1.83 0.17 -12.35
CA ILE A 101 -0.81 1.21 -12.21
C ILE A 101 0.60 0.60 -12.11
N PHE A 102 0.77 -0.46 -11.31
CA PHE A 102 2.07 -1.09 -11.13
C PHE A 102 2.44 -2.05 -12.26
N ASP A 103 1.48 -2.50 -13.05
CA ASP A 103 1.68 -3.35 -14.22
C ASP A 103 1.92 -2.55 -15.52
N GLU A 104 1.78 -1.22 -15.47
CA GLU A 104 2.15 -0.34 -16.57
C GLU A 104 3.64 -0.47 -16.91
N GLU A 105 3.94 -0.69 -18.20
CA GLU A 105 5.30 -0.74 -18.70
C GLU A 105 5.94 0.64 -18.62
N VAL A 106 7.08 0.73 -17.93
CA VAL A 106 7.80 1.98 -17.71
C VAL A 106 9.07 2.05 -18.54
N LEU A 107 9.95 1.04 -18.43
CA LEU A 107 11.24 1.07 -19.12
C LEU A 107 11.61 -0.29 -19.70
N GLN A 108 11.97 -0.30 -20.99
CA GLN A 108 12.53 -1.47 -21.68
C GLN A 108 11.66 -2.75 -21.56
N GLY A 109 10.34 -2.60 -21.62
CA GLY A 109 9.39 -3.72 -21.50
C GLY A 109 9.29 -4.30 -20.09
N LYS A 110 9.71 -3.56 -19.06
CA LYS A 110 9.51 -3.90 -17.64
C LYS A 110 8.44 -3.03 -17.02
N SER A 111 7.56 -3.65 -16.24
CA SER A 111 6.57 -2.92 -15.46
C SER A 111 7.18 -2.29 -14.22
N MET A 112 6.51 -1.29 -13.67
CA MET A 112 6.91 -0.65 -12.41
C MET A 112 7.06 -1.68 -11.28
N ARG A 113 6.15 -2.66 -11.22
CA ARG A 113 6.21 -3.80 -10.29
C ARG A 113 7.50 -4.58 -10.43
N GLU A 114 7.91 -4.91 -11.65
CA GLU A 114 9.13 -5.70 -11.88
C GLU A 114 10.39 -4.93 -11.47
N VAL A 115 10.45 -3.64 -11.80
CA VAL A 115 11.59 -2.78 -11.46
C VAL A 115 11.75 -2.64 -9.93
N ILE A 116 10.66 -2.29 -9.22
CA ILE A 116 10.68 -2.14 -7.75
C ILE A 116 11.02 -3.48 -7.09
N LYS A 117 10.40 -4.59 -7.54
CA LYS A 117 10.68 -5.90 -6.95
C LYS A 117 12.12 -6.32 -7.18
N GLY A 118 12.62 -6.13 -8.39
CA GLY A 118 14.00 -6.42 -8.77
C GLY A 118 14.99 -5.68 -7.89
N TRP A 119 14.83 -4.36 -7.73
CA TRP A 119 15.72 -3.56 -6.90
C TRP A 119 15.64 -3.96 -5.42
N VAL A 120 14.46 -3.99 -4.84
CA VAL A 120 14.31 -4.25 -3.40
C VAL A 120 14.77 -5.66 -3.03
N ASP A 121 14.43 -6.69 -3.80
CA ASP A 121 14.89 -8.05 -3.49
C ASP A 121 16.40 -8.19 -3.67
N LYS A 122 16.91 -7.79 -4.84
CA LYS A 122 18.30 -8.08 -5.21
C LYS A 122 19.28 -7.16 -4.51
N ARG A 123 18.93 -5.91 -4.24
CA ARG A 123 19.88 -4.89 -3.76
C ARG A 123 19.59 -4.33 -2.38
N VAL A 124 18.41 -4.60 -1.80
CA VAL A 124 18.09 -4.15 -0.44
C VAL A 124 18.00 -5.33 0.53
N VAL A 125 17.31 -6.41 0.15
CA VAL A 125 17.06 -7.54 1.06
C VAL A 125 18.20 -8.56 1.04
N HIS A 126 18.64 -9.01 -0.15
CA HIS A 126 19.57 -10.15 -0.25
C HIS A 126 20.99 -9.80 -0.69
N ILE A 127 21.20 -8.63 -1.33
CA ILE A 127 22.50 -8.26 -1.95
C ILE A 127 22.99 -9.38 -2.88
N ASP A 128 22.20 -9.69 -3.89
CA ASP A 128 22.45 -10.78 -4.83
C ASP A 128 23.70 -10.50 -5.69
N TRP A 129 24.42 -11.55 -6.07
CA TRP A 129 25.45 -11.41 -7.10
C TRP A 129 24.80 -11.17 -8.48
N LEU A 130 25.25 -10.16 -9.22
CA LEU A 130 24.81 -9.83 -10.57
C LEU A 130 26.03 -9.58 -11.47
N TRP A 131 25.84 -9.73 -12.78
CA TRP A 131 26.83 -9.27 -13.76
C TRP A 131 26.83 -7.75 -13.86
N ASP A 132 27.95 -7.15 -14.28
CA ASP A 132 28.10 -5.69 -14.38
C ASP A 132 27.03 -5.05 -15.29
N ASP A 133 26.67 -5.70 -16.40
CA ASP A 133 25.63 -5.21 -17.30
C ASP A 133 24.25 -5.20 -16.63
N ASP A 134 23.94 -6.21 -15.81
CA ASP A 134 22.69 -6.30 -15.06
C ASP A 134 22.62 -5.24 -13.94
N GLU A 135 23.75 -4.93 -13.30
CA GLU A 135 23.87 -3.86 -12.30
C GLU A 135 23.58 -2.49 -12.90
N ILE A 136 24.19 -2.20 -14.05
CA ILE A 136 24.00 -0.94 -14.77
C ILE A 136 22.55 -0.83 -15.22
N LEU A 137 21.97 -1.92 -15.74
CA LEU A 137 20.59 -1.97 -16.18
C LEU A 137 19.63 -1.68 -15.03
N LEU A 138 19.78 -2.38 -13.91
CA LEU A 138 18.91 -2.25 -12.75
C LEU A 138 18.99 -0.84 -12.15
N SER A 139 20.19 -0.26 -12.12
CA SER A 139 20.41 1.12 -11.66
C SER A 139 19.70 2.15 -12.56
N LYS A 140 19.82 2.00 -13.89
CA LYS A 140 19.13 2.88 -14.86
C LYS A 140 17.61 2.78 -14.77
N GLN A 141 17.08 1.58 -14.61
CA GLN A 141 15.64 1.36 -14.43
C GLN A 141 15.11 2.07 -13.19
N MET A 142 15.84 2.00 -12.08
CA MET A 142 15.45 2.72 -10.87
C MET A 142 15.56 4.23 -11.01
N GLU A 143 16.64 4.73 -11.61
CA GLU A 143 16.82 6.16 -11.82
C GLU A 143 15.69 6.74 -12.69
N SER A 144 15.35 6.07 -13.78
CA SER A 144 14.21 6.44 -14.63
C SER A 144 12.89 6.43 -13.87
N LEU A 145 12.61 5.37 -13.11
CA LEU A 145 11.37 5.23 -12.35
C LEU A 145 11.16 6.36 -11.32
N ILE A 146 12.25 6.87 -10.73
CA ILE A 146 12.19 7.87 -9.66
C ILE A 146 12.30 9.30 -10.19
N PHE A 147 13.16 9.55 -11.18
CA PHE A 147 13.60 10.90 -11.53
C PHE A 147 13.25 11.35 -12.96
N GLU A 148 12.89 10.46 -13.89
CA GLU A 148 12.54 10.91 -15.25
C GLU A 148 11.17 11.60 -15.28
N SER A 149 11.15 12.78 -15.91
CA SER A 149 10.00 13.69 -15.97
C SER A 149 8.98 13.34 -17.07
N GLY A 150 9.22 12.29 -17.86
CA GLY A 150 8.36 11.85 -18.97
C GLY A 150 7.31 10.80 -18.61
N MET A 151 7.52 10.06 -17.52
CA MET A 151 6.55 9.13 -16.93
C MET A 151 5.97 9.74 -15.66
N ARG A 152 4.79 9.28 -15.21
CA ARG A 152 4.37 9.56 -13.82
C ARG A 152 5.43 8.92 -12.92
N ASN A 153 6.36 9.73 -12.42
CA ASN A 153 7.42 9.21 -11.56
C ASN A 153 6.78 8.56 -10.33
N LEU A 154 7.47 7.56 -9.77
CA LEU A 154 6.92 6.74 -8.69
C LEU A 154 6.39 7.60 -7.53
N LEU A 155 7.10 8.67 -7.17
CA LEU A 155 6.70 9.52 -6.04
C LEU A 155 5.35 10.21 -6.29
N GLN A 156 5.09 10.67 -7.51
CA GLN A 156 3.80 11.24 -7.89
C GLN A 156 2.69 10.18 -7.83
N VAL A 157 2.93 8.99 -8.38
CA VAL A 157 1.97 7.87 -8.33
C VAL A 157 1.60 7.54 -6.88
N LEU A 158 2.60 7.45 -5.99
CA LEU A 158 2.37 7.18 -4.58
C LEU A 158 1.53 8.27 -3.91
N LEU A 159 1.78 9.56 -4.22
CA LEU A 159 0.97 10.65 -3.68
C LEU A 159 -0.48 10.63 -4.18
N GLU A 160 -0.71 10.26 -5.45
CA GLU A 160 -2.06 10.11 -6.01
C GLU A 160 -2.82 8.98 -5.30
N LEU A 161 -2.19 7.81 -5.13
CA LEU A 161 -2.75 6.69 -4.37
C LEU A 161 -3.01 7.06 -2.91
N ILE A 162 -2.14 7.88 -2.33
CA ILE A 162 -2.31 8.38 -0.96
C ILE A 162 -3.57 9.24 -0.85
N ALA A 163 -3.72 10.22 -1.74
CA ALA A 163 -4.88 11.10 -1.75
C ALA A 163 -6.19 10.32 -1.97
N GLU A 164 -6.16 9.32 -2.87
CA GLU A 164 -7.31 8.47 -3.15
C GLU A 164 -7.75 7.67 -1.91
N TYR A 165 -6.81 7.05 -1.19
CA TYR A 165 -7.11 6.31 0.02
C TYR A 165 -7.61 7.24 1.15
N GLU A 166 -7.03 8.43 1.31
CA GLU A 166 -7.50 9.43 2.28
C GLU A 166 -8.96 9.84 2.00
N GLU A 167 -9.34 9.99 0.74
CA GLU A 167 -10.72 10.24 0.35
C GLU A 167 -11.66 9.08 0.73
N VAL A 168 -11.24 7.84 0.53
CA VAL A 168 -12.00 6.64 0.94
C VAL A 168 -12.22 6.65 2.45
N VAL A 169 -11.18 6.93 3.24
CA VAL A 169 -11.27 7.00 4.70
C VAL A 169 -12.24 8.09 5.16
N ILE A 170 -12.18 9.28 4.55
CA ILE A 170 -13.09 10.40 4.88
C ILE A 170 -14.55 9.98 4.63
N ARG A 171 -14.83 9.40 3.45
CA ARG A 171 -16.19 9.05 3.03
C ARG A 171 -16.74 7.84 3.78
N LEU A 172 -15.95 6.78 3.93
CA LEU A 172 -16.42 5.47 4.39
C LEU A 172 -16.02 5.12 5.82
N GLY A 173 -15.23 5.96 6.49
CA GLY A 173 -14.75 5.72 7.85
C GLY A 173 -13.34 5.14 7.87
N LYS A 174 -12.72 5.10 9.05
CA LYS A 174 -11.28 4.80 9.22
C LYS A 174 -10.89 3.36 8.87
N ASP A 175 -11.86 2.45 8.91
CA ASP A 175 -11.66 1.05 8.56
C ASP A 175 -12.96 0.40 8.05
N SER A 176 -12.84 -0.79 7.48
CA SER A 176 -13.97 -1.62 7.02
C SER A 176 -15.04 -1.87 8.08
N GLN A 177 -14.69 -1.91 9.37
CA GLN A 177 -15.66 -2.09 10.45
C GLN A 177 -16.50 -0.82 10.62
N GLU A 178 -15.88 0.36 10.65
CA GLU A 178 -16.61 1.62 10.70
C GLU A 178 -17.50 1.81 9.45
N GLN A 179 -17.05 1.37 8.28
CA GLN A 179 -17.87 1.37 7.06
C GLN A 179 -19.14 0.52 7.23
N ILE A 180 -19.00 -0.70 7.76
CA ILE A 180 -20.13 -1.59 8.03
C ILE A 180 -21.08 -0.96 9.05
N ASP A 181 -20.56 -0.37 10.12
CA ASP A 181 -21.35 0.32 11.14
C ASP A 181 -22.14 1.50 10.55
N ARG A 182 -21.52 2.29 9.68
CA ARG A 182 -22.20 3.41 8.97
C ARG A 182 -23.33 2.90 8.08
N VAL A 183 -23.11 1.81 7.33
CA VAL A 183 -24.14 1.18 6.50
C VAL A 183 -25.29 0.67 7.35
N PHE A 184 -25.00 -0.04 8.45
CA PHE A 184 -26.05 -0.50 9.37
C PHE A 184 -26.84 0.66 9.94
N ARG A 185 -26.19 1.73 10.42
CA ARG A 185 -26.89 2.93 10.91
C ARG A 185 -27.78 3.55 9.84
N ALA A 186 -27.32 3.65 8.60
CA ALA A 186 -28.14 4.17 7.50
C ALA A 186 -29.36 3.29 7.21
N MET A 187 -29.18 1.95 7.22
CA MET A 187 -30.25 0.99 6.96
C MET A 187 -31.27 0.87 8.09
N THR A 188 -30.83 1.02 9.34
CA THR A 188 -31.71 0.95 10.53
C THR A 188 -32.33 2.30 10.90
N GLY A 189 -32.16 3.33 10.08
CA GLY A 189 -32.72 4.66 10.32
C GLY A 189 -32.11 5.35 11.54
N GLY A 190 -30.80 5.17 11.77
CA GLY A 190 -30.04 5.82 12.83
C GLY A 190 -30.20 7.34 12.77
N MET A 191 -31.21 7.81 13.50
CA MET A 191 -31.51 9.21 13.74
C MET A 191 -30.28 9.90 14.29
N GLU A 192 -30.07 11.14 13.86
CA GLU A 192 -29.60 12.18 14.77
C GLU A 192 -30.45 12.09 16.05
N ALA A 193 -29.92 11.42 17.07
CA ALA A 193 -30.35 11.72 18.42
C ALA A 193 -29.81 13.13 18.70
N GLY A 194 -30.66 14.12 18.45
CA GLY A 194 -30.37 15.52 18.73
C GLY A 194 -29.92 15.74 20.18
N GLY A 195 -28.98 16.67 20.33
CA GLY A 195 -28.40 17.13 21.59
C GLY A 195 -27.14 17.92 21.33
#